data_AF-A0A918TNA6-F1
#
_entry.id   AF-A0A918TNA6-F1
#
_cell.length_a   1.000
_cell.length_b   1.000
_cell.length_c   1.000
_cell.angle_alpha   90.00
_cell.angle_beta   90.00
_cell.angle_gamma   90.00
#
_symmetry.space_group_name_H-M   'P 1'
#
loop_
_entity.id
_entity.type
_entity.pdbx_description
1 polymer ?
#
loop_
_entity_poly.entity_id
_entity_poly.type
_entity_poly.pdbx_seq_one_letter_code
_entity_poly.pdbx_strand_id
1 'polypeptide(L)'
;MDDGRALDHAWKYFHLHAQQRITVFNFYVVFSGLLITGIAKAFENFPMNSITTAALGLILAGLSFLFFKLDQRVSDLIKKAERVIATYEPVDAKLVSSTKDAAPNGHWTYGKVFRAMFSVMGALGCIVVLVSLYGLCLNGTGGSVETAERGFEDSTPP
;
A
#
# COMPACT_ATOMS: atom_id res chain seq x y z
N MET A 1 -24.77 35.73 5.70
CA MET A 1 -24.64 34.29 5.39
C MET A 1 -24.75 33.56 6.72
N ASP A 2 -25.57 32.52 6.84
CA ASP A 2 -25.72 31.77 8.09
C ASP A 2 -24.44 30.95 8.34
N ASP A 3 -23.52 31.47 9.14
CA ASP A 3 -22.24 30.81 9.48
C ASP A 3 -22.47 29.40 10.08
N GLY A 4 -23.59 29.21 10.79
CA GLY A 4 -24.00 27.90 11.33
C GLY A 4 -24.28 26.84 10.26
N ARG A 5 -24.84 27.22 9.09
CA ARG A 5 -25.08 26.25 7.99
C ARG A 5 -23.79 25.87 7.29
N ALA A 6 -22.85 26.81 7.15
CA ALA A 6 -21.53 26.56 6.57
C ALA A 6 -20.72 25.59 7.46
N LEU A 7 -20.78 25.79 8.77
CA LEU A 7 -20.12 24.92 9.75
C LEU A 7 -20.73 23.52 9.79
N ASP A 8 -22.07 23.39 9.80
CA ASP A 8 -22.75 22.08 9.73
C ASP A 8 -22.42 21.32 8.43
N HIS A 9 -22.39 22.04 7.30
CA HIS A 9 -21.98 21.45 6.02
C HIS A 9 -20.52 20.99 6.05
N ALA A 10 -19.60 21.81 6.59
CA ALA A 10 -18.19 21.46 6.72
C ALA A 10 -17.96 20.26 7.63
N TRP A 11 -18.72 20.14 8.72
CA TRP A 11 -18.69 18.98 9.62
C TRP A 11 -19.19 17.70 8.95
N LYS A 12 -20.32 17.75 8.24
CA LYS A 12 -20.83 16.61 7.46
C LYS A 12 -19.82 16.16 6.41
N TYR A 13 -19.19 17.11 5.72
CA TYR A 13 -18.15 16.84 4.73
C TYR A 13 -16.90 16.21 5.36
N PHE A 14 -16.43 16.74 6.49
CA PHE A 14 -15.34 16.16 7.26
C PHE A 14 -15.66 14.72 7.68
N HIS A 15 -16.84 14.51 8.27
CA HIS A 15 -17.28 13.21 8.77
C HIS A 15 -17.35 12.16 7.65
N LEU A 16 -17.92 12.52 6.50
CA LEU A 16 -18.00 11.65 5.32
C LEU A 16 -16.60 11.19 4.88
N HIS A 17 -15.65 12.12 4.73
CA HIS A 17 -14.30 11.77 4.27
C HIS A 17 -13.47 11.05 5.34
N ALA A 18 -13.67 11.35 6.62
CA ALA A 18 -13.06 10.61 7.71
C ALA A 18 -13.54 9.14 7.71
N GLN A 19 -14.84 8.92 7.54
CA GLN A 19 -15.41 7.56 7.46
C GLN A 19 -14.92 6.82 6.21
N GLN A 20 -14.85 7.49 5.05
CA GLN A 20 -14.27 6.91 3.83
C GLN A 20 -12.84 6.42 4.04
N ARG A 21 -12.01 7.18 4.80
CA ARG A 21 -10.62 6.79 5.09
C ARG A 21 -10.52 5.48 5.86
N ILE A 22 -11.37 5.30 6.88
CA ILE A 22 -11.42 4.08 7.69
C ILE A 22 -11.85 2.89 6.83
N THR A 23 -12.89 3.05 6.02
CA THR A 23 -13.38 1.99 5.14
C THR A 23 -12.33 1.54 4.10
N VAL A 24 -11.66 2.49 3.46
CA VAL A 24 -10.58 2.20 2.48
C VAL A 24 -9.43 1.46 3.17
N PHE A 25 -9.05 1.85 4.38
CA PHE A 25 -8.02 1.14 5.14
C PHE A 25 -8.42 -0.30 5.46
N ASN A 26 -9.67 -0.54 5.89
CA ASN A 26 -10.15 -1.89 6.17
C ASN A 26 -10.09 -2.79 4.93
N PHE A 27 -10.50 -2.29 3.77
CA PHE A 27 -10.37 -3.04 2.52
C PHE A 27 -8.91 -3.36 2.19
N TYR A 28 -7.99 -2.41 2.39
CA TYR A 28 -6.57 -2.66 2.17
C TYR A 28 -6.04 -3.81 3.02
N VAL A 29 -6.36 -3.84 4.32
CA VAL A 29 -5.90 -4.91 5.22
C VAL A 29 -6.42 -6.28 4.77
N VAL A 30 -7.69 -6.35 4.33
CA VAL A 30 -8.27 -7.60 3.81
C VAL A 30 -7.58 -8.06 2.53
N PHE A 31 -7.42 -7.18 1.55
CA PHE A 31 -6.78 -7.54 0.28
C PHE A 31 -5.29 -7.86 0.43
N SER A 32 -4.56 -7.09 1.24
CA SER A 32 -3.15 -7.37 1.51
C SER A 32 -2.97 -8.69 2.25
N GLY A 33 -3.81 -9.00 3.25
CA GLY A 33 -3.80 -10.30 3.93
C GLY A 33 -4.08 -11.47 3.00
N LEU A 34 -5.05 -11.32 2.09
CA LEU A 34 -5.34 -12.31 1.04
C LEU A 34 -4.13 -12.55 0.13
N LEU A 35 -3.50 -11.46 -0.35
CA LEU A 35 -2.33 -11.55 -1.22
C LEU A 35 -1.12 -12.15 -0.51
N ILE A 36 -0.86 -11.78 0.74
CA ILE A 36 0.22 -12.37 1.56
C ILE A 36 0.01 -13.87 1.71
N THR A 37 -1.23 -14.31 1.97
CA THR A 37 -1.56 -15.74 2.06
C THR A 37 -1.34 -16.46 0.72
N GLY A 38 -1.75 -15.84 -0.39
CA GLY A 38 -1.51 -16.36 -1.74
C GLY A 38 -0.01 -16.48 -2.07
N ILE A 39 0.78 -15.47 -1.69
CA ILE A 39 2.24 -15.50 -1.83
C ILE A 39 2.83 -16.64 -0.99
N ALA A 40 2.45 -16.76 0.28
CA ALA A 40 2.91 -17.83 1.16
C ALA A 40 2.64 -19.23 0.58
N LYS A 41 1.45 -19.44 -0.01
CA LYS A 41 1.12 -20.68 -0.72
C LYS A 41 1.92 -20.89 -2.00
N ALA A 42 2.19 -19.85 -2.77
CA ALA A 42 3.01 -19.95 -3.97
C ALA A 42 4.47 -20.30 -3.65
N PHE A 43 4.97 -19.86 -2.48
CA PHE A 43 6.32 -20.18 -1.99
C PHE A 43 6.54 -21.67 -1.66
N GLU A 44 5.50 -22.44 -1.31
CA GLU A 44 5.62 -23.87 -0.96
C GLU A 44 6.22 -24.71 -2.11
N ASN A 45 6.05 -24.28 -3.36
CA ASN A 45 6.55 -24.98 -4.55
C ASN A 45 7.58 -24.13 -5.34
N PHE A 46 8.29 -23.25 -4.64
CA PHE A 46 9.40 -22.50 -5.20
C PHE A 46 10.57 -23.45 -5.53
N PRO A 47 11.22 -23.37 -6.70
CA PRO A 47 11.15 -22.33 -7.74
C PRO A 47 10.22 -22.62 -8.93
N MET A 48 9.51 -23.75 -8.99
CA MET A 48 8.71 -24.11 -10.18
C MET A 48 7.55 -23.13 -10.43
N ASN A 49 7.03 -22.51 -9.36
CA ASN A 49 5.98 -21.48 -9.42
C ASN A 49 6.52 -20.04 -9.31
N SER A 50 7.78 -19.79 -9.73
CA SER A 50 8.41 -18.46 -9.63
C SER A 50 7.62 -17.36 -10.36
N ILE A 51 7.00 -17.68 -11.51
CA ILE A 51 6.19 -16.72 -12.28
C ILE A 51 4.94 -16.30 -11.51
N THR A 52 4.21 -17.27 -10.91
CA THR A 52 3.01 -17.00 -10.11
C THR A 52 3.34 -16.18 -8.87
N THR A 53 4.45 -16.50 -8.20
CA THR A 53 4.92 -15.76 -7.01
C THR A 53 5.29 -14.32 -7.37
N ALA A 54 5.98 -14.11 -8.50
CA ALA A 54 6.30 -12.78 -9.02
C ALA A 54 5.04 -11.99 -9.40
N ALA A 55 4.06 -12.62 -10.06
CA ALA A 55 2.80 -11.97 -10.42
C ALA A 55 2.04 -11.50 -9.17
N LEU A 56 1.94 -12.32 -8.14
CA LEU A 56 1.29 -11.96 -6.87
C LEU A 56 2.03 -10.85 -6.12
N GLY A 57 3.37 -10.89 -6.09
CA GLY A 57 4.18 -9.81 -5.51
C GLY A 57 4.00 -8.47 -6.24
N LEU A 58 3.91 -8.50 -7.58
CA LEU A 58 3.64 -7.31 -8.40
C LEU A 58 2.24 -6.75 -8.13
N ILE A 59 1.23 -7.62 -8.03
CA ILE A 59 -0.14 -7.21 -7.68
C ILE A 59 -0.16 -6.58 -6.29
N LEU A 60 0.54 -7.15 -5.31
CA LEU A 60 0.64 -6.58 -3.96
C LEU A 60 1.29 -5.19 -3.96
N ALA A 61 2.39 -5.01 -4.71
CA ALA A 61 3.04 -3.71 -4.85
C ALA A 61 2.12 -2.68 -5.52
N GLY A 62 1.44 -3.07 -6.62
CA GLY A 62 0.48 -2.24 -7.33
C GLY A 62 -0.73 -1.85 -6.48
N LEU A 63 -1.27 -2.80 -5.72
CA LEU A 63 -2.35 -2.57 -4.76
C LEU A 63 -1.92 -1.54 -3.71
N SER A 64 -0.73 -1.71 -3.12
CA SER A 64 -0.21 -0.77 -2.13
C SER A 64 -0.06 0.64 -2.67
N PHE A 65 0.42 0.78 -3.92
CA PHE A 65 0.51 2.08 -4.59
C PHE A 65 -0.87 2.71 -4.86
N LEU A 66 -1.85 1.91 -5.29
CA LEU A 66 -3.20 2.39 -5.55
C LEU A 66 -3.86 2.94 -4.27
N PHE A 67 -3.77 2.18 -3.17
CA PHE A 67 -4.29 2.58 -1.88
C PHE A 67 -3.54 3.77 -1.28
N PHE A 68 -2.22 3.86 -1.48
CA PHE A 68 -1.44 5.04 -1.10
C PHE A 68 -1.98 6.31 -1.76
N LYS A 69 -2.27 6.28 -3.06
CA LYS A 69 -2.83 7.45 -3.77
C LYS A 69 -4.24 7.81 -3.30
N LEU A 70 -5.08 6.81 -3.02
CA LEU A 70 -6.43 7.02 -2.51
C LEU A 70 -6.41 7.66 -1.11
N ASP A 71 -5.58 7.15 -0.18
CA ASP A 71 -5.45 7.70 1.17
C ASP A 71 -4.90 9.13 1.16
N GLN A 72 -3.94 9.43 0.26
CA GLN A 72 -3.42 10.78 0.10
C GLN A 72 -4.54 11.76 -0.29
N ARG A 73 -5.37 11.40 -1.27
CA ARG A 73 -6.49 12.24 -1.72
C ARG A 73 -7.48 12.49 -0.58
N VAL A 74 -7.92 11.43 0.11
CA VAL A 74 -8.89 11.55 1.21
C VAL A 74 -8.32 12.41 2.35
N SER A 75 -7.05 12.23 2.68
CA SER A 75 -6.36 13.05 3.69
C SER A 75 -6.33 14.54 3.33
N ASP A 76 -6.16 14.88 2.06
CA ASP A 76 -6.16 16.28 1.61
C ASP A 76 -7.56 16.91 1.66
N LEU A 77 -8.62 16.14 1.38
CA LEU A 77 -10.01 16.60 1.52
C LEU A 77 -10.36 16.87 3.00
N ILE A 78 -9.93 15.99 3.91
CA ILE A 78 -10.12 16.17 5.35
C ILE A 78 -9.46 17.46 5.83
N LYS A 79 -8.22 17.74 5.43
CA LYS A 79 -7.51 18.97 5.79
C LYS A 79 -8.18 20.25 5.28
N LYS A 80 -8.82 20.18 4.11
CA LYS A 80 -9.61 21.31 3.58
C LYS A 80 -10.85 21.56 4.44
N ALA A 81 -11.57 20.50 4.80
CA ALA A 81 -12.72 20.58 5.70
C ALA A 81 -12.32 21.16 7.06
N GLU A 82 -11.23 20.66 7.62
CA GLU A 82 -10.66 21.12 8.89
C GLU A 82 -10.28 22.61 8.86
N ARG A 83 -9.75 23.11 7.74
CA ARG A 83 -9.45 24.54 7.58
C ARG A 83 -10.71 25.39 7.60
N VAL A 84 -11.77 24.93 6.92
CA VAL A 84 -13.06 25.64 6.91
C VAL A 84 -13.66 25.65 8.32
N ILE A 85 -13.70 24.50 8.99
CA ILE A 85 -14.21 24.40 10.37
C ILE A 85 -13.46 25.37 11.29
N ALA A 86 -12.12 25.39 11.23
CA ALA A 86 -11.31 26.28 12.06
C ALA A 86 -11.58 27.78 11.84
N THR A 87 -12.03 28.18 10.65
CA THR A 87 -12.37 29.59 10.36
C THR A 87 -13.71 30.01 10.97
N TYR A 88 -14.67 29.09 11.06
CA TYR A 88 -16.03 29.38 11.52
C TYR A 88 -16.32 28.89 12.96
N GLU A 89 -15.31 28.30 13.62
CA GLU A 89 -15.43 27.80 15.00
C GLU A 89 -15.52 28.96 16.00
N PRO A 90 -16.51 28.95 16.92
CA PRO A 90 -16.63 30.00 17.94
C PRO A 90 -15.46 29.95 18.93
N VAL A 91 -15.12 31.10 19.52
CA VAL A 91 -13.97 31.25 20.43
C VAL A 91 -14.07 30.31 21.64
N ASP A 92 -15.29 30.04 22.12
CA ASP A 92 -15.57 29.19 23.27
C ASP A 92 -15.44 27.68 22.98
N ALA A 93 -15.37 27.27 21.71
CA ALA A 93 -15.32 25.86 21.30
C ALA A 93 -14.15 25.57 20.35
N LYS A 94 -12.99 26.20 20.54
CA LYS A 94 -11.78 25.98 19.72
C LYS A 94 -11.18 24.58 19.90
N LEU A 95 -11.69 23.57 19.18
CA LEU A 95 -11.12 22.22 19.17
C LEU A 95 -10.05 22.07 18.09
N VAL A 96 -10.34 22.53 16.88
CA VAL A 96 -9.47 22.29 15.71
C VAL A 96 -8.26 23.23 15.72
N SER A 97 -8.48 24.50 16.05
CA SER A 97 -7.43 25.51 16.12
C SER A 97 -6.47 25.26 17.29
N SER A 98 -7.00 24.95 18.48
CA SER A 98 -6.18 24.65 19.66
C SER A 98 -5.23 23.45 19.45
N THR A 99 -5.69 22.42 18.72
CA THR A 99 -4.86 21.25 18.39
C THR A 99 -3.72 21.59 17.42
N LYS A 100 -3.91 22.56 16.51
CA LYS A 100 -2.86 23.02 15.59
C LYS A 100 -1.81 23.88 16.29
N ASP A 101 -2.26 24.74 17.20
CA ASP A 101 -1.40 25.68 17.92
C ASP A 101 -0.58 24.97 19.02
N ALA A 102 -1.12 23.89 19.60
CA ALA A 102 -0.44 23.06 20.60
C ALA A 102 0.47 21.97 20.02
N ALA A 103 0.47 21.77 18.69
CA ALA A 103 1.29 20.74 18.07
C ALA A 103 2.74 21.25 17.87
N PRO A 104 3.74 20.75 18.63
CA PRO A 104 5.13 21.09 18.35
C PRO A 104 5.49 20.63 16.93
N ASN A 105 6.37 21.39 16.26
CA ASN A 105 6.71 21.36 14.83
C ASN A 105 7.18 20.01 14.22
N GLY A 106 7.02 18.88 14.92
CA GLY A 106 7.53 17.56 14.53
C GLY A 106 6.60 16.37 14.70
N HIS A 107 5.36 16.52 15.16
CA HIS A 107 4.50 15.34 15.36
C HIS A 107 4.14 14.66 14.02
N TRP A 108 4.36 13.34 13.97
CA TRP A 108 3.95 12.50 12.85
C TRP A 108 2.42 12.47 12.81
N THR A 109 1.84 13.23 11.89
CA THR A 109 0.40 13.18 11.64
C THR A 109 0.01 11.75 11.30
N TYR A 110 -1.15 11.29 11.76
CA TYR A 110 -1.73 9.99 11.42
C TYR A 110 -1.69 9.69 9.90
N GLY A 111 -1.82 10.73 9.06
CA GLY A 111 -1.61 10.65 7.60
C GLY A 111 -0.23 10.16 7.14
N LYS A 112 0.85 10.48 7.85
CA LYS A 112 2.22 10.09 7.50
C LYS A 112 2.53 8.64 7.90
N VAL A 113 2.05 8.21 9.07
CA VAL A 113 2.21 6.82 9.55
C VAL A 113 1.51 5.84 8.60
N PHE A 114 0.27 6.15 8.20
CA PHE A 114 -0.47 5.33 7.25
C PHE A 114 0.23 5.22 5.90
N ARG A 115 0.74 6.34 5.38
CA ARG A 115 1.53 6.40 4.15
C ARG A 115 2.81 5.56 4.23
N ALA A 116 3.49 5.57 5.37
CA ALA A 116 4.66 4.73 5.59
C ALA A 116 4.32 3.24 5.55
N MET A 117 3.19 2.81 6.13
CA MET A 117 2.76 1.40 6.09
C MET A 117 2.57 0.89 4.65
N PHE A 118 1.90 1.66 3.79
CA PHE A 118 1.74 1.29 2.38
C PHE A 118 3.08 1.21 1.65
N SER A 119 4.01 2.13 1.93
CA SER A 119 5.35 2.10 1.33
C SER A 119 6.13 0.86 1.74
N VAL A 120 6.05 0.44 3.00
CA VAL A 120 6.72 -0.76 3.52
C VAL A 120 6.16 -2.02 2.86
N MET A 121 4.83 -2.16 2.78
CA MET A 121 4.20 -3.30 2.11
C MET A 121 4.45 -3.32 0.60
N GLY A 122 4.50 -2.16 -0.04
CA GLY A 122 4.90 -2.04 -1.44
C GLY A 122 6.34 -2.50 -1.66
N ALA A 123 7.26 -2.09 -0.79
CA ALA A 123 8.66 -2.53 -0.83
C ALA A 123 8.79 -4.04 -0.61
N LEU A 124 8.03 -4.62 0.33
CA LEU A 124 7.96 -6.07 0.53
C LEU A 124 7.48 -6.79 -0.74
N GLY A 125 6.45 -6.29 -1.40
CA GLY A 125 5.99 -6.82 -2.69
C GLY A 125 7.09 -6.78 -3.76
N CYS A 126 7.81 -5.66 -3.88
CA CYS A 126 8.95 -5.55 -4.80
C CYS A 126 10.08 -6.53 -4.46
N ILE A 127 10.40 -6.73 -3.18
CA ILE A 127 11.42 -7.70 -2.74
C ILE A 127 11.01 -9.11 -3.17
N VAL A 128 9.74 -9.49 -2.98
CA VAL A 128 9.22 -10.81 -3.42
C VAL A 128 9.39 -11.00 -4.93
N VAL A 129 9.12 -9.96 -5.72
CA VAL A 129 9.34 -9.99 -7.18
C VAL A 129 10.82 -10.20 -7.50
N LEU A 130 11.72 -9.43 -6.88
CA LEU A 130 13.17 -9.54 -7.10
C LEU A 130 13.71 -10.93 -6.74
N VAL A 131 13.30 -11.48 -5.60
CA VAL A 131 13.68 -12.84 -5.17
C VAL A 131 13.18 -13.88 -6.17
N SER A 132 11.94 -13.74 -6.64
CA SER A 132 11.35 -14.67 -7.62
C SER A 132 12.06 -14.62 -8.97
N LEU A 133 12.46 -13.43 -9.42
CA LEU A 133 13.23 -13.25 -10.66
C LEU A 133 14.65 -13.82 -10.53
N TYR A 134 15.31 -13.60 -9.40
CA TYR A 134 16.63 -14.17 -9.13
C TYR A 134 16.60 -15.70 -9.15
N GLY A 135 15.61 -16.32 -8.50
CA GLY A 135 15.41 -17.77 -8.55
C GLY A 135 15.14 -18.31 -9.95
N LEU A 136 14.35 -17.58 -10.76
CA LEU A 136 14.10 -17.94 -12.15
C LEU A 136 15.38 -17.88 -13.00
N CYS A 137 16.22 -16.85 -12.82
CA CYS A 137 17.51 -16.73 -13.50
C CYS A 137 18.47 -17.89 -13.18
N LEU A 138 18.56 -18.31 -11.92
CA LEU A 138 19.40 -19.46 -11.53
C LEU A 138 18.90 -20.78 -12.12
N ASN A 139 17.58 -20.99 -12.15
CA ASN A 139 17.00 -22.21 -12.72
C ASN A 139 17.15 -22.26 -14.25
N GLY A 140 17.05 -21.11 -14.93
CA GLY A 140 17.28 -21.01 -16.37
C GLY A 140 18.72 -21.34 -16.79
N THR A 141 19.70 -21.06 -15.93
CA THR A 141 21.11 -21.45 -16.18
C THR A 141 21.38 -22.94 -15.97
N GLY A 142 20.66 -23.61 -15.05
CA GLY A 142 20.82 -25.06 -14.83
C GLY A 142 20.26 -25.92 -15.96
N GLY A 143 19.09 -25.55 -16.50
CA GLY A 143 18.44 -26.31 -17.58
C GLY A 143 19.18 -26.30 -18.92
N SER A 144 19.90 -25.21 -19.23
CA SER A 144 20.71 -25.10 -20.46
C SER A 144 21.99 -25.93 -20.42
N VAL A 145 22.53 -26.23 -19.23
CA VAL A 145 23.74 -27.04 -19.06
C VAL A 145 23.40 -28.53 -19.12
N GLU A 146 22.30 -28.97 -18.49
CA GLU A 146 21.91 -30.39 -18.48
C GLU A 146 21.42 -30.89 -19.84
N THR A 147 20.82 -30.02 -20.67
CA THR A 147 20.46 -30.35 -22.07
C THR A 147 21.68 -30.36 -22.99
N ALA A 148 22.73 -29.59 -22.69
CA ALA A 148 23.98 -29.61 -23.44
C ALA A 148 24.82 -30.87 -23.14
N GLU A 149 24.83 -31.36 -21.90
CA GLU A 149 25.54 -32.60 -21.53
C GLU A 149 24.85 -33.86 -22.08
N ARG A 150 23.51 -33.96 -22.03
CA ARG A 150 22.78 -35.08 -22.67
C ARG A 150 22.93 -35.10 -24.20
N GLY A 151 23.03 -33.94 -24.83
CA GLY A 151 23.29 -33.86 -26.28
C GLY A 151 24.72 -34.27 -26.66
N PHE A 152 25.66 -34.23 -25.71
CA PHE A 152 27.04 -34.66 -25.92
C PHE A 152 27.20 -36.18 -25.73
N GLU A 153 26.57 -36.77 -24.70
CA GLU A 153 26.61 -38.23 -24.46
C GLU A 153 25.96 -39.06 -25.59
N ASP A 154 24.93 -38.53 -26.27
CA ASP A 154 24.27 -39.21 -27.41
C ASP A 154 25.05 -39.08 -28.73
N SER A 155 26.13 -38.28 -28.75
CA SER A 155 26.96 -38.03 -29.93
C SER A 155 28.29 -38.81 -29.97
N THR A 156 28.62 -39.51 -28.88
CA THR A 156 29.77 -40.43 -28.84
C THR A 156 29.35 -41.83 -29.32
N PRO A 157 29.81 -42.29 -30.50
CA PRO A 157 29.59 -43.66 -30.92
C PRO A 157 30.38 -44.66 -30.05
N PRO A 158 29.93 -45.92 -29.95
CA PRO A 158 30.53 -46.96 -29.10
C PRO A 158 31.96 -47.35 -29.48
#